data_AF-A0A8B9VJF0-F1
#
_entry.id   AF-A0A8B9VJF0-F1
#
_cell.length_a   1.000
_cell.length_b   1.000
_cell.length_c   1.000
_cell.angle_alpha   90.00
_cell.angle_beta   90.00
_cell.angle_gamma   90.00
#
_symmetry.space_group_name_H-M   'P 1'
#
loop_
_entity.id
_entity.type
_entity.pdbx_description
1 polymer ?
#
loop_
_entity_poly.entity_id
_entity_poly.type
_entity_poly.pdbx_seq_one_letter_code
_entity_poly.pdbx_strand_id
1 'polypeptide(L)'
;MERLPVDLQYLPPDKQREEEPDIRKMLLEAIMLLTATKAGRHSVREKGTYLVLRELHRWEQEPDVLAACEKLIQVLIGDEPGPGMENLLEVSIPEEVEQQLQRLDREEEERWQRERRQEQDKEQEQDEAREQDQEPSR
;
A
#
# COMPACT_ATOMS: atom_id res chain seq x y z
N MET A 1 -14.33 -2.52 20.14
CA MET A 1 -14.79 -1.73 18.98
C MET A 1 -13.61 -0.95 18.49
N GLU A 2 -13.11 -1.23 17.28
CA GLU A 2 -12.20 -0.33 16.58
C GLU A 2 -12.91 1.02 16.43
N ARG A 3 -12.26 2.10 16.88
CA ARG A 3 -12.84 3.43 16.85
C ARG A 3 -11.88 4.37 16.14
N LEU A 4 -12.37 5.01 15.09
CA LEU A 4 -11.66 6.11 14.46
C LEU A 4 -11.42 7.24 15.47
N PRO A 5 -10.25 7.90 15.46
CA PRO A 5 -10.03 9.14 16.17
C PRO A 5 -11.13 10.16 15.89
N VAL A 6 -11.43 11.02 16.87
CA VAL A 6 -12.48 12.06 16.76
C VAL A 6 -12.25 12.95 15.54
N ASP A 7 -11.00 13.32 15.25
CA ASP A 7 -10.65 14.18 14.12
C ASP A 7 -10.89 13.54 12.74
N LEU A 8 -11.07 12.21 12.70
CA LEU A 8 -11.42 11.46 11.49
C LEU A 8 -12.92 11.15 11.39
N GLN A 9 -13.71 11.58 12.37
CA GLN A 9 -15.18 11.41 12.36
C GLN A 9 -15.84 12.68 11.79
N TYR A 10 -16.92 12.49 11.01
CA TYR A 10 -17.72 13.59 10.45
C TYR A 10 -16.89 14.61 9.65
N LEU A 11 -15.99 14.12 8.80
CA LEU A 11 -15.22 14.96 7.89
C LEU A 11 -16.15 15.76 6.98
N PRO A 12 -15.76 17.00 6.61
CA PRO A 12 -16.57 17.82 5.73
C PRO A 12 -16.59 17.22 4.31
N PRO A 13 -17.63 17.49 3.51
CA PRO A 13 -17.85 16.84 2.22
C PRO A 13 -16.77 17.17 1.16
N ASP A 14 -16.02 18.23 1.37
CA ASP A 14 -14.91 18.69 0.53
C ASP A 14 -13.54 18.12 0.95
N LYS A 15 -13.47 17.31 2.02
CA LYS A 15 -12.21 16.67 2.44
C LYS A 15 -11.72 15.69 1.38
N GLN A 16 -10.57 16.00 0.78
CA GLN A 16 -9.87 15.12 -0.16
C GLN A 16 -8.69 14.39 0.49
N ARG A 17 -8.18 13.36 -0.18
CA ARG A 17 -6.89 12.75 0.15
C ARG A 17 -5.76 13.70 -0.25
N GLU A 18 -4.57 13.45 0.28
CA GLU A 18 -3.36 14.14 -0.17
C GLU A 18 -3.11 13.83 -1.66
N GLU A 19 -2.82 14.85 -2.45
CA GLU A 19 -2.67 14.75 -3.91
C GLU A 19 -1.28 14.26 -4.29
N GLU A 20 -0.25 14.65 -3.52
CA GLU A 20 1.14 14.32 -3.80
C GLU A 20 1.49 12.87 -3.38
N PRO A 21 1.84 11.98 -4.31
CA PRO A 21 2.14 10.57 -4.02
C PRO A 21 3.27 10.38 -3.01
N ASP A 22 4.33 11.18 -3.11
CA ASP A 22 5.49 11.10 -2.23
C ASP A 22 5.11 11.43 -0.78
N ILE A 23 4.18 12.36 -0.57
CA ILE A 23 3.67 12.70 0.76
C ILE A 23 2.81 11.54 1.29
N ARG A 24 1.94 10.95 0.46
CA ARG A 24 1.16 9.76 0.86
C ARG A 24 2.07 8.60 1.27
N LYS A 25 3.10 8.30 0.47
CA LYS A 25 4.11 7.27 0.77
C LYS A 25 4.83 7.55 2.09
N MET A 26 5.29 8.79 2.27
CA MET A 26 5.97 9.21 3.51
C MET A 26 5.06 9.02 4.75
N LEU A 27 3.77 9.34 4.64
CA LEU A 27 2.82 9.15 5.74
C LEU A 27 2.60 7.66 6.06
N LEU A 28 2.52 6.80 5.05
CA LEU A 28 2.43 5.35 5.23
C LEU A 28 3.69 4.79 5.91
N GLU A 29 4.87 5.21 5.47
CA GLU A 29 6.15 4.82 6.06
C GLU A 29 6.30 5.32 7.51
N ALA A 30 5.79 6.53 7.81
CA ALA A 30 5.75 7.04 9.18
C ALA A 30 4.86 6.17 10.08
N ILE A 31 3.68 5.75 9.61
CA ILE A 31 2.81 4.82 10.36
C ILE A 31 3.50 3.46 10.50
N MET A 32 4.17 2.96 9.46
CA MET A 32 4.95 1.72 9.53
C MET A 32 6.00 1.78 10.65
N LEU A 33 6.74 2.87 10.78
CA LEU A 33 7.69 3.05 11.88
C LEU A 33 7.02 3.04 13.25
N LEU A 34 5.83 3.64 13.39
CA LEU A 34 5.06 3.55 14.64
C LEU A 34 4.66 2.10 14.96
N THR A 35 4.50 1.24 13.96
CA THR A 35 4.19 -0.19 14.11
C THR A 35 5.42 -1.09 14.34
N ALA A 36 6.62 -0.53 14.48
CA ALA A 36 7.83 -1.31 14.77
C ALA A 36 7.72 -2.10 16.08
N THR A 37 7.11 -1.51 17.10
CA THR A 37 6.95 -2.14 18.42
C THR A 37 5.57 -2.77 18.58
N LYS A 38 5.47 -3.81 19.42
CA LYS A 38 4.20 -4.42 19.82
C LYS A 38 3.19 -3.39 20.32
N ALA A 39 3.59 -2.53 21.27
CA ALA A 39 2.71 -1.48 21.81
C ALA A 39 2.25 -0.51 20.71
N GLY A 40 3.14 -0.17 19.77
CA GLY A 40 2.83 0.64 18.60
C GLY A 40 1.79 -0.01 17.68
N ARG A 41 1.99 -1.29 17.31
CA ARG A 41 1.00 -2.07 16.53
C ARG A 41 -0.37 -2.09 17.18
N HIS A 42 -0.42 -2.41 18.47
CA HIS A 42 -1.68 -2.42 19.22
C HIS A 42 -2.38 -1.06 19.18
N SER A 43 -1.63 0.02 19.48
CA SER A 43 -2.16 1.38 19.45
C SER A 43 -2.73 1.75 18.07
N VAL A 44 -1.99 1.47 16.98
CA VAL A 44 -2.43 1.77 15.61
C VAL A 44 -3.65 0.94 15.21
N ARG A 45 -3.71 -0.35 15.57
CA ARG A 45 -4.87 -1.23 15.32
C ARG A 45 -6.13 -0.72 16.02
N GLU A 46 -6.03 -0.34 17.29
CA GLU A 46 -7.17 0.14 18.08
C GLU A 46 -7.83 1.41 17.52
N LYS A 47 -7.08 2.23 16.77
CA LYS A 47 -7.58 3.44 16.10
C LYS A 47 -8.35 3.17 14.81
N GLY A 48 -8.60 1.91 14.45
CA GLY A 48 -9.32 1.57 13.22
C GLY A 48 -8.54 1.88 11.94
N THR A 49 -7.22 1.95 12.02
CA THR A 49 -6.32 2.31 10.90
C THR A 49 -6.52 1.39 9.69
N TYR A 50 -6.76 0.10 9.92
CA TYR A 50 -7.02 -0.85 8.83
C TYR A 50 -8.20 -0.44 7.95
N LEU A 51 -9.27 0.12 8.53
CA LEU A 51 -10.44 0.57 7.76
C LEU A 51 -10.06 1.69 6.79
N VAL A 52 -9.22 2.63 7.22
CA VAL A 52 -8.73 3.72 6.37
C VAL A 52 -7.80 3.20 5.28
N LEU A 53 -6.86 2.33 5.64
CA LEU A 53 -5.88 1.79 4.70
C LEU A 53 -6.52 0.90 3.64
N ARG A 54 -7.54 0.11 3.98
CA ARG A 54 -8.27 -0.70 3.00
C ARG A 54 -8.95 0.18 1.94
N GLU A 55 -9.57 1.29 2.34
CA GLU A 55 -10.17 2.23 1.38
C GLU A 55 -9.14 3.11 0.67
N LEU A 56 -7.94 3.30 1.23
CA LEU A 56 -6.81 3.92 0.52
C LEU A 56 -6.26 2.98 -0.54
N HIS A 57 -6.00 1.72 -0.19
CA HIS A 57 -5.49 0.68 -1.09
C HIS A 57 -6.35 0.51 -2.35
N ARG A 58 -7.68 0.51 -2.20
CA ARG A 58 -8.61 0.42 -3.35
C ARG A 58 -8.64 1.67 -4.25
N TRP A 59 -8.23 2.82 -3.72
CA TRP A 59 -8.29 4.10 -4.43
C TRP A 59 -6.93 4.50 -5.02
N GLU A 60 -5.83 4.05 -4.40
CA GLU A 60 -4.48 4.41 -4.78
C GLU A 60 -4.12 3.87 -6.16
N GLN A 61 -3.49 4.72 -6.97
CA GLN A 61 -3.05 4.40 -8.33
C GLN A 61 -1.54 4.33 -8.43
N GLU A 62 -0.82 4.95 -7.48
CA GLU A 62 0.63 5.03 -7.52
C GLU A 62 1.25 3.73 -6.98
N PRO A 63 2.02 3.00 -7.82
CA PRO A 63 2.65 1.73 -7.47
C PRO A 63 3.35 1.70 -6.13
N ASP A 64 4.21 2.68 -5.90
CA ASP A 64 5.08 2.76 -4.74
C ASP A 64 4.28 3.02 -3.46
N VAL A 65 3.20 3.80 -3.58
CA VAL A 65 2.29 4.10 -2.47
C VAL A 65 1.45 2.86 -2.17
N LEU A 66 0.98 2.15 -3.19
CA LEU A 66 0.22 0.91 -3.04
C LEU A 66 1.06 -0.16 -2.33
N ALA A 67 2.30 -0.38 -2.76
CA ALA A 67 3.22 -1.34 -2.14
C ALA A 67 3.50 -1.00 -0.67
N ALA A 68 3.71 0.28 -0.34
CA ALA A 68 3.87 0.72 1.05
C ALA A 68 2.58 0.49 1.88
N CYS A 69 1.42 0.73 1.28
CA CYS A 69 0.12 0.50 1.90
C CYS A 69 -0.13 -0.99 2.20
N GLU A 70 0.18 -1.87 1.25
CA GLU A 70 0.05 -3.32 1.40
C GLU A 70 0.94 -3.87 2.50
N LYS A 71 2.22 -3.47 2.53
CA LYS A 71 3.16 -3.84 3.60
C LYS A 71 2.62 -3.43 4.96
N LEU A 72 2.07 -2.21 5.09
CA LEU A 72 1.49 -1.74 6.34
C LEU A 72 0.24 -2.52 6.73
N ILE A 73 -0.64 -2.82 5.77
CA ILE A 73 -1.82 -3.67 6.00
C ILE A 73 -1.39 -5.05 6.52
N GLN A 74 -0.39 -5.68 5.91
CA GLN A 74 0.13 -6.98 6.33
C GLN A 74 0.59 -6.96 7.79
N VAL A 75 1.30 -5.91 8.22
CA VAL A 75 1.72 -5.74 9.62
C VAL A 75 0.52 -5.60 10.56
N LEU A 76 -0.54 -4.89 10.14
CA LEU A 76 -1.70 -4.65 10.98
C LEU A 76 -2.62 -5.88 11.12
N ILE A 77 -2.79 -6.67 10.07
CA ILE A 77 -3.67 -7.86 10.09
C ILE A 77 -2.94 -9.13 10.50
N GLY A 78 -1.60 -9.14 10.41
CA GLY A 78 -0.77 -10.29 10.77
C GLY A 78 -0.76 -10.59 12.25
N ASP A 79 -0.44 -11.84 12.58
CA ASP A 79 -0.28 -12.30 13.95
C ASP A 79 0.85 -11.56 14.66
N GLU A 80 0.66 -11.34 15.96
CA GLU A 80 1.68 -10.69 16.78
C GLU A 80 2.90 -11.60 16.94
N PRO A 81 4.14 -11.11 16.71
CA PRO A 81 5.35 -11.91 16.87
C PRO A 81 5.50 -12.50 18.28
N GLY A 82 6.25 -13.60 18.36
CA GLY A 82 6.54 -14.30 19.61
C GLY A 82 7.43 -13.49 20.57
N PRO A 83 7.61 -13.97 21.82
CA PRO A 83 8.49 -13.34 22.79
C PRO A 83 9.90 -13.15 22.24
N GLY A 84 10.48 -11.96 22.45
CA GLY A 84 11.79 -11.60 21.91
C GLY A 84 11.78 -11.01 20.49
N MET A 85 10.61 -10.89 19.84
CA MET A 85 10.43 -10.22 18.54
C MET A 85 9.48 -9.01 18.64
N GLU A 86 9.47 -8.36 19.80
CA GLU A 86 8.50 -7.30 20.12
C GLU A 86 8.80 -6.00 19.35
N ASN A 87 10.08 -5.70 19.12
CA ASN A 87 10.53 -4.60 18.27
C ASN A 87 11.13 -5.15 16.97
N LEU A 88 10.42 -4.98 15.87
CA LEU A 88 10.81 -5.47 14.55
C LEU A 88 12.12 -4.86 14.04
N LEU A 89 12.53 -3.69 14.55
CA LEU A 89 13.79 -3.03 14.17
C LEU A 89 15.02 -3.61 14.88
N GLU A 90 14.82 -4.44 15.91
CA GLU A 90 15.91 -5.03 16.70
C GLU A 90 16.08 -6.54 16.43
N VAL A 91 15.23 -7.13 15.59
CA VAL A 91 15.26 -8.56 15.29
C VAL A 91 16.41 -8.89 14.34
N SER A 92 17.24 -9.87 14.69
CA SER A 92 18.22 -10.45 13.79
C SER A 92 17.56 -11.39 12.79
N ILE A 93 17.69 -11.11 11.50
CA ILE A 93 17.13 -11.92 10.41
C ILE A 93 18.20 -12.96 9.99
N PRO A 94 17.89 -14.27 10.00
CA PRO A 94 18.79 -15.27 9.43
C PRO A 94 18.98 -15.08 7.93
N GLU A 95 20.18 -15.36 7.41
CA GLU A 95 20.55 -15.14 6.00
C GLU A 95 19.60 -15.84 5.01
N GLU A 96 19.18 -17.08 5.31
CA GLU A 96 18.22 -17.84 4.48
C GLU A 96 16.87 -17.09 4.33
N VAL A 97 16.40 -16.49 5.42
CA VAL A 97 15.13 -15.74 5.44
C VAL A 97 15.28 -14.44 4.67
N GLU A 98 16.41 -13.74 4.84
CA GLU A 98 16.71 -12.51 4.10
C GLU A 98 16.75 -12.78 2.58
N GLN A 99 17.43 -13.85 2.14
CA GLN A 99 17.47 -14.24 0.73
C GLN A 99 16.08 -14.60 0.19
N GLN A 100 15.25 -15.28 0.99
CA GLN A 100 13.88 -15.59 0.61
C GLN A 100 13.03 -14.33 0.44
N LEU A 101 13.13 -13.38 1.37
CA LEU A 101 12.41 -12.10 1.30
C LEU A 101 12.84 -11.30 0.07
N GLN A 102 14.15 -11.17 -0.19
CA GLN A 102 14.66 -10.49 -1.38
C GLN A 102 14.17 -11.13 -2.69
N ARG A 103 14.02 -12.46 -2.73
CA ARG A 103 13.47 -13.14 -3.91
C ARG A 103 11.98 -12.80 -4.10
N LEU A 104 11.19 -12.82 -3.02
CA LEU A 104 9.77 -12.49 -3.06
C LEU A 104 9.56 -11.04 -3.50
N ASP A 105 10.33 -10.10 -2.95
CA ASP A 105 10.26 -8.68 -3.34
C ASP A 105 10.51 -8.51 -4.85
N ARG A 106 11.54 -9.17 -5.41
CA ARG A 106 11.83 -9.12 -6.86
C ARG A 106 10.71 -9.74 -7.70
N GLU A 107 10.16 -10.87 -7.27
CA GLU A 107 9.05 -11.51 -7.98
C GLU A 107 7.79 -10.63 -8.00
N GLU A 108 7.53 -9.93 -6.89
CA GLU A 108 6.42 -8.98 -6.75
C GLU A 108 6.63 -7.75 -7.65
N GLU A 109 7.83 -7.16 -7.63
CA GLU A 109 8.21 -6.07 -8.53
C GLU A 109 8.06 -6.47 -10.02
N GLU A 110 8.53 -7.67 -10.40
CA GLU A 110 8.40 -8.17 -11.76
C GLU A 110 6.93 -8.35 -12.19
N ARG A 111 6.08 -8.88 -11.31
CA ARG A 111 4.65 -9.02 -11.59
C ARG A 111 4.02 -7.66 -11.84
N TRP A 112 4.30 -6.71 -10.96
CA TRP A 112 3.79 -5.35 -11.08
C TRP A 112 4.22 -4.69 -12.39
N GLN A 113 5.50 -4.82 -12.76
CA GLN A 113 6.01 -4.29 -14.03
C GLN A 113 5.34 -4.93 -15.25
N ARG A 114 5.02 -6.23 -15.18
CA ARG A 114 4.30 -6.92 -16.27
C ARG A 114 2.86 -6.45 -16.38
N GLU A 115 2.16 -6.31 -15.26
CA GLU A 115 0.77 -5.83 -15.22
C GLU A 115 0.67 -4.42 -15.80
N ARG A 116 1.58 -3.51 -15.40
CA ARG A 116 1.65 -2.14 -15.96
C ARG A 116 1.88 -2.12 -17.46
N ARG A 117 2.81 -2.95 -17.96
CA ARG A 117 3.05 -3.04 -19.41
C ARG A 117 1.80 -3.49 -20.14
N GLN A 118 1.10 -4.50 -19.62
CA GLN A 118 -0.15 -4.97 -20.22
C GLN A 118 -1.26 -3.92 -20.20
N GLU A 119 -1.35 -3.09 -19.15
CA GLU A 119 -2.32 -1.98 -19.11
C GLU A 119 -1.99 -0.91 -20.13
N GLN A 120 -0.71 -0.51 -20.24
CA GLN A 120 -0.25 0.46 -21.23
C GLN A 120 -0.47 -0.04 -22.67
N ASP A 121 -0.16 -1.30 -22.95
CA ASP A 121 -0.37 -1.91 -24.26
C ASP A 121 -1.87 -1.93 -24.61
N LYS A 122 -2.74 -2.27 -23.65
CA LYS A 122 -4.20 -2.25 -23.85
C LYS A 122 -4.76 -0.84 -24.07
N GLU A 123 -4.22 0.17 -23.40
CA GLU A 123 -4.60 1.56 -23.61
C GLU A 123 -4.20 2.03 -25.01
N GLN A 124 -2.97 1.71 -25.45
CA GLN A 124 -2.50 2.02 -26.80
C GLN A 124 -3.34 1.34 -27.87
N GLU A 125 -3.63 0.04 -27.73
CA GLU A 125 -4.49 -0.69 -28.67
C GLU A 125 -5.91 -0.09 -28.76
N GLN A 126 -6.47 0.38 -27.63
CA GLN A 126 -7.78 1.02 -27.60
C GLN A 126 -7.79 2.39 -28.27
N ASP A 127 -6.72 3.18 -28.08
CA ASP A 127 -6.60 4.48 -28.71
C ASP A 127 -6.35 4.35 -30.22
N GLU A 128 -5.50 3.41 -30.66
CA GLU A 128 -5.31 3.09 -32.08
C GLU A 128 -6.61 2.63 -32.76
N ALA A 129 -7.42 1.80 -32.09
CA ALA A 129 -8.72 1.37 -32.61
C ALA A 129 -9.71 2.54 -32.73
N ARG A 130 -9.72 3.46 -31.76
CA ARG A 130 -10.57 4.68 -31.79
C ARG A 130 -10.17 5.65 -32.87
N GLU A 131 -8.89 5.75 -33.21
CA GLU A 131 -8.39 6.58 -34.31
C GLU A 131 -8.78 5.99 -35.68
N GLN A 132 -8.72 4.66 -35.84
CA GLN A 132 -9.11 3.97 -37.07
C GLN A 132 -10.62 4.05 -37.36
N ASP A 133 -11.46 4.04 -36.33
CA ASP A 133 -12.91 4.22 -36.47
C ASP A 133 -13.33 5.68 -36.78
N GLN A 134 -12.42 6.65 -36.61
CA GLN A 134 -12.68 8.08 -36.85
C GLN A 134 -12.24 8.58 -38.24
N GLU A 135 -11.52 7.79 -39.04
CA GLU A 135 -11.25 8.13 -40.45
C GLU A 135 -12.47 7.77 -41.33
N PRO A 136 -13.24 8.75 -41.86
CA PRO A 136 -14.35 8.44 -42.75
C PRO A 136 -13.79 8.07 -44.12
N SER A 137 -14.22 6.91 -44.65
CA SER A 137 -14.08 6.54 -46.07
C SER A 137 -14.33 7.74 -46.98
N ARG A 138 -13.28 8.18 -47.68
CA ARG A 138 -13.38 9.08 -48.83
C ARG A 138 -13.82 8.33 -50.08
#